data_AF-A0AA42Y788-F1
#
_entry.id   AF-A0AA42Y788-F1
#
_cell.length_a   1.000
_cell.length_b   1.000
_cell.length_c   1.000
_cell.angle_alpha   90.00
_cell.angle_beta   90.00
_cell.angle_gamma   90.00
#
_symmetry.space_group_name_H-M   'P 1'
#
loop_
_entity.id
_entity.type
_entity.pdbx_description
1 polymer ?
#
loop_
_entity_poly.entity_id
_entity_poly.type
_entity_poly.pdbx_seq_one_letter_code
_entity_poly.pdbx_strand_id
1 'polypeptide(L)'
;MLIEALVTKSPSQKHDLAYACFLPPVIVSLISAVATVIPMSTGVAGGIGLLVLIPFTLLALVSVPTGIYLSFVLREDIVLPLLSVLTILMVVEVITEAGSVAFYNATAWVYGALGTILVASWFLVRRWRVSAT
;
A
#
# COMPACT_ATOMS: atom_id res chain seq x y z
N MET A 1 -2.90 23.67 -1.43
CA MET A 1 -1.58 23.15 -1.01
C MET A 1 -1.13 21.87 -1.73
N LEU A 2 -1.75 20.69 -1.56
CA LEU A 2 -1.22 19.45 -2.16
C LEU A 2 -1.31 19.43 -3.70
N ILE A 3 -2.37 20.03 -4.27
CA ILE A 3 -2.56 20.17 -5.72
C ILE A 3 -1.52 21.13 -6.33
N GLU A 4 -1.26 22.27 -5.70
CA GLU A 4 -0.25 23.24 -6.17
C GLU A 4 1.16 22.65 -6.15
N ALA A 5 1.48 21.84 -5.13
CA ALA A 5 2.74 21.12 -5.05
C ALA A 5 2.88 20.00 -6.10
N LEU A 6 1.78 19.51 -6.67
CA LEU A 6 1.80 18.55 -7.77
C LEU A 6 2.01 19.25 -9.12
N VAL A 7 1.50 20.47 -9.29
CA VAL A 7 1.62 21.22 -10.56
C VAL A 7 3.08 21.47 -10.94
N THR A 8 3.95 21.73 -9.97
CA THR A 8 5.38 22.03 -10.20
C THR A 8 6.27 20.80 -10.36
N LYS A 9 5.75 19.59 -10.12
CA LYS A 9 6.53 18.34 -10.13
C LYS A 9 6.61 17.71 -11.52
N SER A 10 7.74 17.07 -11.79
CA SER A 10 7.91 16.28 -13.02
C SER A 10 6.91 15.12 -13.08
N PRO A 11 6.56 14.61 -14.28
CA PRO A 11 5.67 13.46 -14.42
C PRO A 11 6.13 12.25 -13.60
N SER A 12 7.44 11.98 -13.55
CA SER A 12 8.03 10.91 -12.74
C SER A 12 7.82 11.12 -11.23
N GLN A 13 7.96 12.35 -10.73
CA GLN A 13 7.74 12.65 -9.31
C GLN A 13 6.28 12.52 -8.88
N LYS A 14 5.32 12.81 -9.77
CA LYS A 14 3.89 12.62 -9.50
C LYS A 14 3.57 11.13 -9.31
N HIS A 15 4.14 10.28 -10.15
CA HIS A 15 4.00 8.83 -10.03
C HIS A 15 4.74 8.30 -8.80
N ASP A 16 5.99 8.72 -8.54
CA ASP A 16 6.74 8.34 -7.34
C ASP A 16 5.93 8.61 -6.06
N LEU A 17 5.23 9.76 -5.99
CA LEU A 17 4.34 10.07 -4.87
C LEU A 17 3.12 9.14 -4.81
N ALA A 18 2.47 8.87 -5.94
CA ALA A 18 1.31 7.98 -6.00
C ALA A 18 1.67 6.57 -5.52
N TYR A 19 2.80 6.00 -6.00
CA TYR A 19 3.30 4.71 -5.54
C TYR A 19 3.71 4.73 -4.07
N ALA A 20 4.31 5.83 -3.59
CA ALA A 20 4.65 5.98 -2.19
C ALA A 20 3.42 6.01 -1.27
N CYS A 21 2.26 6.51 -1.74
CA CYS A 21 1.01 6.45 -0.98
C CYS A 21 0.50 5.02 -0.77
N PHE A 22 0.84 4.07 -1.65
CA PHE A 22 0.45 2.67 -1.48
C PHE A 22 1.45 1.85 -0.66
N LEU A 23 2.64 2.39 -0.34
CA LEU A 23 3.64 1.67 0.45
C LEU A 23 3.16 1.35 1.88
N PRO A 24 2.62 2.29 2.68
CA PRO A 24 2.20 2.00 4.04
C PRO A 24 1.20 0.84 4.15
N PRO A 25 0.07 0.79 3.40
CA PRO A 25 -0.87 -0.33 3.52
C PRO A 25 -0.27 -1.66 3.08
N VAL A 26 0.62 -1.65 2.07
CA VAL A 26 1.33 -2.86 1.62
C VAL A 26 2.29 -3.36 2.71
N ILE A 27 3.07 -2.46 3.32
CA ILE A 27 4.00 -2.79 4.41
C ILE A 27 3.25 -3.35 5.62
N VAL A 28 2.15 -2.70 6.04
CA VAL A 28 1.31 -3.19 7.14
C VAL A 28 0.83 -4.61 6.87
N SER A 29 0.33 -4.87 5.66
CA SER A 29 -0.18 -6.19 5.29
C SER A 29 0.93 -7.24 5.28
N LEU A 30 2.12 -6.88 4.79
CA LEU A 30 3.26 -7.78 4.77
C LEU A 30 3.77 -8.09 6.19
N ILE A 31 3.85 -7.09 7.07
CA ILE A 31 4.22 -7.31 8.48
C ILE A 31 3.20 -8.21 9.16
N SER A 32 1.89 -7.95 8.97
CA SER A 32 0.83 -8.78 9.51
C SER A 32 0.93 -10.22 8.99
N ALA A 33 1.14 -10.41 7.69
CA ALA A 33 1.30 -11.72 7.07
C ALA A 33 2.51 -12.49 7.65
N VAL A 34 3.67 -11.83 7.77
CA VAL A 34 4.88 -12.42 8.38
C VAL A 34 4.68 -12.74 9.86
N ALA A 35 3.94 -11.90 10.59
CA ALA A 35 3.65 -12.15 12.00
C ALA A 35 2.82 -13.43 12.22
N THR A 36 2.02 -13.87 11.23
CA THR A 36 1.23 -15.10 11.34
C THR A 36 2.06 -16.39 11.33
N VAL A 37 3.29 -16.35 10.80
CA VAL A 37 4.15 -17.53 10.65
C VAL A 37 5.29 -17.59 11.67
N ILE A 38 5.54 -16.50 12.38
CA ILE A 38 6.59 -16.43 13.40
C ILE A 38 5.94 -16.69 14.77
N PRO A 39 6.35 -17.75 15.50
CA PRO A 39 5.88 -17.95 16.86
C PRO A 39 6.42 -16.84 17.76
N MET A 40 5.53 -16.05 18.35
CA MET A 40 5.87 -14.93 19.23
C MET A 40 5.22 -15.10 20.61
N SER A 41 5.90 -14.63 21.65
CA SER A 41 5.26 -14.47 22.95
C SER A 41 4.27 -13.31 22.92
N THR A 42 3.22 -13.37 23.74
CA THR A 42 2.16 -12.35 23.79
C THR A 42 2.71 -10.93 24.00
N GLY A 43 3.77 -10.77 24.81
CA GLY A 43 4.42 -9.48 25.05
C GLY A 43 5.09 -8.90 23.81
N VAL A 44 5.77 -9.74 23.02
CA VAL A 44 6.43 -9.29 21.77
C VAL A 44 5.39 -8.95 20.71
N ALA A 45 4.36 -9.79 20.56
CA ALA A 45 3.27 -9.53 19.63
C ALA A 45 2.55 -8.21 19.96
N GLY A 46 2.24 -7.97 21.24
CA GLY A 46 1.65 -6.71 21.70
C GLY A 46 2.56 -5.51 21.46
N GLY A 47 3.87 -5.64 21.69
CA GLY A 47 4.86 -4.59 21.44
C GLY A 47 4.96 -4.21 19.95
N ILE A 48 5.02 -5.19 19.05
CA ILE A 48 5.03 -4.96 17.60
C ILE A 48 3.71 -4.32 17.15
N GLY A 49 2.58 -4.83 17.67
CA GLY A 49 1.26 -4.26 17.41
C GLY A 49 1.19 -2.78 17.74
N LEU A 50 1.59 -2.42 18.97
CA LEU A 50 1.47 -1.05 19.47
C LEU A 50 2.50 -0.08 18.85
N LEU A 51 3.77 -0.49 18.78
CA LEU A 51 4.87 0.41 18.41
C LEU A 51 5.09 0.50 16.89
N VAL A 52 4.71 -0.53 16.14
CA VAL A 52 4.96 -0.61 14.69
C VAL A 52 3.66 -0.58 13.90
N LEU A 53 2.74 -1.53 14.16
CA LEU A 53 1.54 -1.65 13.33
C LEU A 53 0.59 -0.46 13.49
N ILE A 54 0.35 0.04 14.71
CA ILE A 54 -0.58 1.19 14.90
C ILE A 54 -0.09 2.45 14.15
N PRO A 55 1.15 2.96 14.33
CA PRO A 55 1.60 4.14 13.60
C PRO A 55 1.56 3.96 12.08
N PHE A 56 1.97 2.79 11.58
CA PHE A 56 1.92 2.50 10.15
C PHE A 56 0.48 2.37 9.62
N THR A 57 -0.45 1.85 10.41
CA THR A 57 -1.87 1.77 10.03
C THR A 57 -2.49 3.15 9.97
N LEU A 58 -2.15 4.05 10.91
CA LEU A 58 -2.59 5.46 10.84
C LEU A 58 -2.01 6.17 9.61
N LEU A 59 -0.74 5.93 9.30
CA LEU A 59 -0.11 6.45 8.09
C LEU A 59 -0.80 5.89 6.84
N ALA A 60 -1.11 4.58 6.83
CA ALA A 60 -1.85 3.93 5.77
C ALA A 60 -3.20 4.59 5.56
N LEU A 61 -3.97 4.81 6.64
CA LEU A 61 -5.29 5.41 6.59
C LEU A 61 -5.31 6.80 5.95
N VAL A 62 -4.28 7.62 6.20
CA VAL A 62 -4.15 8.95 5.57
C VAL A 62 -3.63 8.85 4.13
N SER A 63 -2.75 7.89 3.86
CA SER A 63 -2.14 7.70 2.53
C SER A 63 -3.11 7.12 1.50
N VAL A 64 -4.04 6.25 1.90
CA VAL A 64 -4.95 5.54 0.99
C VAL A 64 -5.85 6.50 0.20
N PRO A 65 -6.58 7.46 0.81
CA PRO A 65 -7.38 8.42 0.06
C PRO A 65 -6.54 9.24 -0.92
N THR A 66 -5.32 9.61 -0.52
CA THR A 66 -4.38 10.35 -1.38
C THR A 66 -3.94 9.50 -2.57
N GLY A 67 -3.60 8.23 -2.35
CA GLY A 67 -3.22 7.27 -3.40
C GLY A 67 -4.37 6.99 -4.38
N ILE A 68 -5.59 6.80 -3.87
CA ILE A 68 -6.80 6.62 -4.67
C ILE A 68 -7.06 7.87 -5.54
N TYR A 69 -7.00 9.06 -4.94
CA TYR A 69 -7.15 10.31 -5.69
C TYR A 69 -6.10 10.44 -6.79
N LEU A 70 -4.83 10.20 -6.48
CA LEU A 70 -3.74 10.26 -7.47
C LEU A 70 -3.89 9.20 -8.56
N SER A 71 -4.41 8.02 -8.24
CA SER A 71 -4.74 6.98 -9.24
C SER A 71 -5.80 7.44 -10.23
N PHE A 72 -6.77 8.26 -9.81
CA PHE A 72 -7.75 8.84 -10.72
C PHE A 72 -7.22 9.98 -11.56
N VAL A 73 -6.20 10.70 -11.09
CA VAL A 73 -5.54 11.79 -11.83
C VAL A 73 -4.54 11.24 -12.85
N LEU A 74 -3.77 10.22 -12.47
CA LEU A 74 -2.72 9.58 -13.28
C LEU A 74 -3.25 8.31 -13.98
N ARG A 75 -4.37 8.41 -14.70
CA ARG A 75 -5.03 7.25 -15.34
C ARG A 75 -4.22 6.60 -16.47
N GLU A 76 -3.19 7.28 -16.96
CA GLU A 76 -2.32 6.76 -18.01
C GLU A 76 -1.55 5.51 -17.57
N ASP A 77 -1.28 5.36 -16.27
CA ASP A 77 -0.63 4.19 -15.71
C ASP A 77 -1.67 3.18 -15.18
N ILE A 78 -1.88 2.09 -15.92
CA ILE A 78 -2.84 1.01 -15.61
C ILE A 78 -2.57 0.35 -14.25
N VAL A 79 -1.33 0.38 -13.75
CA VAL A 79 -0.97 -0.25 -12.47
C VAL A 79 -1.51 0.54 -11.28
N LEU A 80 -1.69 1.86 -11.39
CA LEU A 80 -2.23 2.67 -10.30
C LEU A 80 -3.71 2.34 -9.99
N PRO A 81 -4.62 2.29 -10.98
CA PRO A 81 -5.98 1.79 -10.76
C PRO A 81 -6.03 0.38 -10.20
N LEU A 82 -5.14 -0.52 -10.65
CA LEU A 82 -5.07 -1.88 -10.11
C LEU A 82 -4.70 -1.88 -8.63
N LEU A 83 -3.67 -1.12 -8.23
CA LEU A 83 -3.30 -0.94 -6.82
C LEU A 83 -4.45 -0.35 -6.00
N SER A 84 -5.11 0.69 -6.52
CA SER A 84 -6.28 1.31 -5.88
C SER A 84 -7.40 0.31 -5.62
N VAL A 85 -7.76 -0.50 -6.62
CA VAL A 85 -8.79 -1.54 -6.48
C VAL A 85 -8.37 -2.60 -5.46
N LEU A 86 -7.13 -3.09 -5.51
CA LEU A 86 -6.62 -4.06 -4.54
C LEU A 86 -6.67 -3.50 -3.11
N THR A 87 -6.28 -2.23 -2.92
CA THR A 87 -6.31 -1.57 -1.62
C THR A 87 -7.75 -1.39 -1.13
N ILE A 88 -8.69 -0.99 -1.99
CA ILE A 88 -10.11 -0.87 -1.62
C ILE A 88 -10.67 -2.22 -1.21
N LEU A 89 -10.39 -3.30 -1.95
CA LEU A 89 -10.84 -4.64 -1.61
C LEU A 89 -10.31 -5.09 -0.24
N MET A 90 -9.03 -4.86 0.02
CA MET A 90 -8.41 -5.15 1.32
C MET A 90 -9.05 -4.33 2.45
N VAL A 91 -9.30 -3.03 2.24
CA VAL A 91 -9.96 -2.17 3.24
C VAL A 91 -11.39 -2.65 3.51
N VAL A 92 -12.14 -3.01 2.47
CA VAL A 92 -13.51 -3.54 2.60
C VAL A 92 -13.51 -4.85 3.38
N GLU A 93 -12.61 -5.77 3.05
CA GLU A 93 -12.44 -7.04 3.78
C GLU A 93 -12.22 -6.80 5.28
N VAL A 94 -11.27 -5.92 5.63
CA VAL A 94 -10.94 -5.61 7.03
C VAL A 94 -12.12 -4.95 7.76
N ILE A 95 -12.85 -4.04 7.11
CA ILE A 95 -13.99 -3.33 7.74
C ILE A 95 -15.21 -4.23 7.91
N THR A 96 -15.50 -5.06 6.90
CA THR A 96 -16.69 -5.94 6.91
C THR A 96 -16.51 -7.19 7.74
N GLU A 97 -15.29 -7.37 8.27
CA GLU A 97 -14.83 -8.60 8.87
C GLU A 97 -15.19 -9.85 8.02
N ALA A 98 -15.04 -9.75 6.70
CA ALA A 98 -15.50 -10.77 5.78
C ALA A 98 -14.56 -11.99 5.74
N GLY A 99 -14.91 -13.05 6.46
CA GLY A 99 -14.34 -14.38 6.26
C GLY A 99 -13.78 -15.05 7.52
N SER A 100 -13.14 -16.19 7.31
CA SER A 100 -12.44 -16.92 8.39
C SER A 100 -11.05 -16.35 8.64
N VAL A 101 -10.44 -16.65 9.78
CA VAL A 101 -9.03 -16.30 10.09
C VAL A 101 -8.07 -16.75 8.97
N ALA A 102 -8.30 -17.92 8.38
CA ALA A 102 -7.50 -18.42 7.27
C ALA A 102 -7.62 -17.53 6.01
N PHE A 103 -8.80 -16.96 5.78
CA PHE A 103 -9.03 -16.04 4.66
C PHE A 103 -8.22 -14.74 4.86
N TYR A 104 -8.31 -14.10 6.03
CA TYR A 104 -7.52 -12.89 6.34
C TYR A 104 -6.01 -13.09 6.20
N ASN A 105 -5.53 -14.25 6.64
CA ASN A 105 -4.11 -14.54 6.54
C ASN A 105 -3.71 -14.68 5.06
N ALA A 106 -4.52 -15.37 4.26
CA ALA A 106 -4.27 -15.53 2.83
C ALA A 106 -4.35 -14.20 2.08
N THR A 107 -5.34 -13.36 2.35
CA THR A 107 -5.49 -12.04 1.73
C THR A 107 -4.35 -11.10 2.11
N ALA A 108 -3.91 -11.10 3.37
CA ALA A 108 -2.74 -10.32 3.80
C ALA A 108 -1.47 -10.72 3.04
N TRP A 109 -1.23 -12.02 2.85
CA TRP A 109 -0.12 -12.53 2.03
C TRP A 109 -0.25 -12.12 0.57
N VAL A 110 -1.41 -12.35 -0.05
CA VAL A 110 -1.66 -12.06 -1.46
C VAL A 110 -1.53 -10.57 -1.74
N TYR A 111 -2.21 -9.73 -0.96
CA TYR A 111 -2.15 -8.27 -1.09
C TYR A 111 -0.76 -7.74 -0.78
N GLY A 112 -0.12 -8.20 0.29
CA GLY A 112 1.26 -7.79 0.64
C GLY A 112 2.26 -8.11 -0.46
N ALA A 113 2.21 -9.33 -1.02
CA ALA A 113 3.09 -9.75 -2.10
C ALA A 113 2.80 -9.01 -3.42
N LEU A 114 1.55 -9.00 -3.88
CA LEU A 114 1.17 -8.33 -5.12
C LEU A 114 1.42 -6.83 -5.05
N GLY A 115 1.01 -6.18 -3.96
CA GLY A 115 1.26 -4.76 -3.73
C GLY A 115 2.75 -4.43 -3.77
N THR A 116 3.58 -5.26 -3.11
CA THR A 116 5.04 -5.08 -3.13
C THR A 116 5.62 -5.24 -4.53
N ILE A 117 5.20 -6.25 -5.30
CA ILE A 117 5.66 -6.46 -6.67
C ILE A 117 5.27 -5.28 -7.56
N LEU A 118 4.02 -4.83 -7.48
CA LEU A 118 3.51 -3.72 -8.30
C LEU A 118 4.23 -2.41 -7.97
N VAL A 119 4.44 -2.11 -6.68
CA VAL A 119 5.18 -0.92 -6.25
C VAL A 119 6.66 -1.03 -6.64
N ALA A 120 7.31 -2.17 -6.40
CA ALA A 120 8.71 -2.38 -6.77
C ALA A 120 8.92 -2.28 -8.29
N SER A 121 7.97 -2.77 -9.10
CA SER A 121 8.03 -2.68 -10.56
C SER A 121 8.11 -1.23 -11.06
N TRP A 122 7.49 -0.29 -10.33
CA TRP A 122 7.60 1.14 -10.65
C TRP A 122 9.04 1.60 -10.47
N PHE A 123 9.59 1.46 -9.25
CA PHE A 123 10.90 2.00 -8.89
C PHE A 123 12.06 1.31 -9.61
N LEU A 124 11.94 0.01 -9.91
CA LEU A 124 13.02 -0.77 -10.52
C LEU A 124 13.00 -0.70 -12.05
N VAL A 125 11.82 -0.71 -12.68
CA VAL A 125 11.70 -0.90 -14.14
C VAL A 125 11.09 0.31 -14.84
N ARG A 126 9.93 0.79 -14.35
CA ARG A 126 9.11 1.74 -15.13
C ARG A 126 9.52 3.19 -14.96
N ARG A 127 10.07 3.56 -13.80
CA ARG A 127 10.56 4.92 -13.51
C ARG A 127 11.54 5.45 -14.56
N TRP A 128 12.41 4.57 -15.06
CA TRP A 128 13.42 4.90 -16.08
C TRP A 128 12.79 5.21 -17.44
N ARG A 129 11.68 4.53 -17.78
CA ARG A 129 10.99 4.73 -19.08
C ARG A 129 10.27 6.07 -19.14
N VAL A 130 9.71 6.51 -18.02
CA VAL A 130 9.01 7.80 -17.91
C VAL A 130 9.97 8.98 -17.76
N SER A 131 11.22 8.73 -17.35
CA SER A 131 12.25 9.78 -17.23
C SER A 131 13.02 10.02 -18.54
N ALA A 132 12.84 9.15 -19.54
CA ALA A 132 13.53 9.24 -20.84
C ALA A 132 12.70 9.96 -21.93
N THR A 133 11.44 10.30 -21.62
CA THR A 133 10.50 11.08 -22.44
C THR A 133 10.37 12.48 -21.89
#